data_AF-A0A7U4DIS6-F1
#
_entry.id   AF-A0A7U4DIS6-F1
#
_cell.length_a   1.000
_cell.length_b   1.000
_cell.length_c   1.000
_cell.angle_alpha   90.00
_cell.angle_beta   90.00
_cell.angle_gamma   90.00
#
_symmetry.space_group_name_H-M   'P 1'
#
loop_
_entity.id
_entity.type
_entity.pdbx_description
1 polymer ?
#
loop_
_entity_poly.entity_id
_entity_poly.type
_entity_poly.pdbx_seq_one_letter_code
_entity_poly.pdbx_strand_id
1 'polypeptide(L)'
;MQKFKTKISFIGIFWVLLLLLSCESIPSLPKTPTLTNKEDISSLISDEAELFRYATSLNVWLLAVKAYANKYYAGEKFPIFENFNPEVDDENEPDDTNMLKNRIAYYKRYIEKTEPIVFDCYKKYSRR
;
A
#
# COMPACT_ATOMS: atom_id res chain seq x y z
N MET A 1 47.74 -38.34 -10.02
CA MET A 1 46.61 -37.80 -9.21
C MET A 1 46.83 -36.30 -9.00
N GLN A 2 46.20 -35.47 -9.83
CA GLN A 2 46.35 -34.01 -9.76
C GLN A 2 45.26 -33.47 -8.81
N LYS A 3 45.64 -32.99 -7.63
CA LYS A 3 44.72 -32.39 -6.66
C LYS A 3 44.42 -30.94 -7.09
N PHE A 4 43.29 -30.72 -7.74
CA PHE A 4 42.77 -29.37 -7.97
C PHE A 4 42.40 -28.75 -6.62
N LYS A 5 43.20 -27.79 -6.13
CA LYS A 5 42.80 -26.89 -5.05
C LYS A 5 42.01 -25.74 -5.67
N THR A 6 40.69 -25.84 -5.66
CA THR A 6 39.80 -24.73 -5.98
C THR A 6 39.96 -23.63 -4.93
N LYS A 7 40.71 -22.57 -5.25
CA LYS A 7 40.66 -21.31 -4.50
C LYS A 7 39.32 -20.66 -4.80
N ILE A 8 38.31 -20.93 -3.98
CA ILE A 8 37.02 -20.27 -4.05
C ILE A 8 37.26 -18.78 -3.79
N SER A 9 37.05 -17.94 -4.80
CA SER A 9 37.22 -16.50 -4.70
C SER A 9 36.07 -15.91 -3.88
N PHE A 10 36.33 -15.59 -2.61
CA PHE A 10 35.36 -14.97 -1.69
C PHE A 10 34.76 -13.66 -2.25
N ILE A 11 35.53 -12.93 -3.07
CA ILE A 11 35.07 -11.73 -3.76
C ILE A 11 33.96 -12.04 -4.77
N GLY A 12 34.07 -13.14 -5.52
CA GLY A 12 33.04 -13.56 -6.46
C GLY A 12 31.72 -13.94 -5.76
N ILE A 13 31.82 -14.63 -4.61
CA ILE A 13 30.66 -14.98 -3.79
C ILE A 13 29.98 -13.72 -3.23
N PHE A 14 30.78 -12.74 -2.77
CA PHE A 14 30.27 -11.47 -2.26
C PHE A 14 29.51 -10.66 -3.33
N TRP A 15 30.03 -10.60 -4.57
CA TRP A 15 29.34 -9.96 -5.68
C TRP A 15 28.03 -10.65 -6.05
N VAL A 16 27.99 -11.99 -6.06
CA VAL A 16 26.76 -12.75 -6.31
C VAL A 16 25.74 -12.53 -5.19
N LEU A 17 26.17 -12.46 -3.92
CA LEU A 17 25.30 -12.13 -2.78
C LEU A 17 24.71 -10.73 -2.91
N LEU A 18 25.49 -9.72 -3.31
CA LEU A 18 24.99 -8.36 -3.53
C LEU A 18 23.94 -8.29 -4.66
N LEU A 19 24.11 -9.08 -5.73
CA LEU A 19 23.14 -9.17 -6.82
C LEU A 19 21.84 -9.89 -6.41
N LEU A 20 21.91 -10.83 -5.46
CA LEU A 20 20.72 -11.49 -4.91
C LEU A 20 19.96 -10.59 -3.92
N LEU A 21 20.67 -9.68 -3.23
CA LEU A 21 20.08 -8.72 -2.29
C LEU A 21 19.41 -7.52 -2.98
N SER A 22 19.72 -7.23 -4.24
CA SER A 22 19.14 -6.11 -5.00
C SER A 22 17.78 -6.41 -5.64
N CYS A 23 17.19 -7.55 -5.31
CA CYS A 23 15.85 -7.96 -5.73
C CYS A 23 14.75 -7.12 -5.07
N GLU A 24 14.60 -5.85 -5.45
CA GLU A 24 13.47 -5.02 -5.06
C GLU A 24 12.17 -5.55 -5.68
N SER A 25 11.08 -5.52 -4.90
CA SER A 25 9.73 -5.85 -5.33
C SER A 25 8.75 -4.86 -4.72
N ILE A 26 7.57 -4.74 -5.31
CA ILE A 26 6.49 -3.97 -4.71
C ILE A 26 6.04 -4.59 -3.38
N PRO A 27 5.55 -3.78 -2.42
CA PRO A 27 4.97 -4.29 -1.18
C PRO A 27 3.74 -5.19 -1.43
N SER A 28 3.47 -6.11 -0.51
CA SER A 28 2.24 -6.89 -0.54
C SER A 28 1.01 -5.99 -0.41
N LEU A 29 -0.13 -6.46 -0.92
CA LEU A 29 -1.39 -5.73 -0.83
C LEU A 29 -1.79 -5.46 0.63
N PRO A 30 -2.34 -4.28 0.94
CA PRO A 30 -2.92 -4.00 2.25
C PRO A 30 -4.05 -4.99 2.58
N LYS A 31 -4.12 -5.42 3.85
CA LYS A 31 -5.16 -6.33 4.31
C LYS A 31 -6.50 -5.59 4.44
N THR A 32 -7.52 -6.09 3.75
CA THR A 32 -8.90 -5.60 3.86
C THR A 32 -9.38 -5.63 5.31
N PRO A 33 -10.03 -4.56 5.81
CA PRO A 33 -10.49 -4.49 7.19
C PRO A 33 -11.68 -5.40 7.43
N THR A 34 -11.88 -5.77 8.69
CA THR A 34 -13.10 -6.43 9.16
C THR A 34 -13.93 -5.41 9.91
N LEU A 35 -15.11 -5.08 9.38
CA LEU A 35 -16.02 -4.11 9.98
C LEU A 35 -17.08 -4.80 10.85
N THR A 36 -17.48 -4.13 11.91
CA THR A 36 -18.57 -4.55 12.80
C THR A 36 -19.94 -4.33 12.15
N ASN A 37 -20.08 -3.29 11.31
CA ASN A 37 -21.32 -2.92 10.61
C ASN A 37 -22.52 -2.69 11.54
N LYS A 38 -22.27 -2.19 12.76
CA LYS A 38 -23.31 -1.81 13.72
C LYS A 38 -23.36 -0.29 13.86
N GLU A 39 -24.53 0.23 14.22
CA GLU A 39 -24.77 1.67 14.31
C GLU A 39 -24.54 2.26 15.70
N ASP A 40 -24.17 1.45 16.70
CA ASP A 40 -23.80 1.98 18.01
C ASP A 40 -22.46 2.73 17.95
N ILE A 41 -22.29 3.73 18.81
CA ILE A 41 -21.13 4.64 18.77
C ILE A 41 -19.80 3.89 18.87
N SER A 42 -19.70 2.85 19.72
CA SER A 42 -18.46 2.09 19.88
C SER A 42 -18.10 1.35 18.59
N SER A 43 -19.09 0.77 17.93
CA SER A 43 -18.92 0.09 16.64
C SER A 43 -18.55 1.06 15.52
N LEU A 44 -19.18 2.23 15.47
CA LEU A 44 -18.85 3.27 14.50
C LEU A 44 -17.41 3.78 14.67
N ILE A 45 -16.95 4.01 15.91
CA ILE A 45 -15.56 4.43 16.17
C ILE A 45 -14.58 3.35 15.71
N SER A 46 -14.88 2.08 15.99
CA SER A 46 -14.05 0.96 15.56
C SER A 46 -14.01 0.83 14.03
N ASP A 47 -15.16 0.94 13.37
CA ASP A 47 -15.27 0.83 11.91
C ASP A 47 -14.56 2.01 11.23
N GLU A 48 -14.68 3.22 11.77
CA GLU A 48 -13.99 4.40 11.29
C GLU A 48 -12.47 4.24 11.34
N ALA A 49 -11.93 3.80 12.48
CA ALA A 49 -10.50 3.62 12.65
C ALA A 49 -9.92 2.57 11.68
N GLU A 50 -10.63 1.46 11.49
CA GLU A 50 -10.24 0.42 10.54
C GLU A 50 -10.30 0.90 9.08
N LEU A 51 -11.34 1.65 8.72
CA LEU A 51 -11.45 2.26 7.40
C LEU A 51 -10.36 3.31 7.15
N PHE A 52 -10.07 4.17 8.12
CA PHE A 52 -8.99 5.15 8.05
C PHE A 52 -7.63 4.47 7.83
N ARG A 53 -7.33 3.44 8.63
CA ARG A 53 -6.11 2.64 8.53
C ARG A 53 -5.97 2.01 7.16
N TYR A 54 -7.05 1.43 6.64
CA TYR A 54 -7.06 0.79 5.33
C TYR A 54 -6.88 1.80 4.19
N ALA A 55 -7.64 2.89 4.19
CA ALA A 55 -7.56 3.95 3.19
C ALA A 55 -6.14 4.57 3.12
N THR A 56 -5.55 4.87 4.27
CA THR A 56 -4.16 5.35 4.37
C THR A 56 -3.18 4.31 3.82
N SER A 57 -3.38 3.03 4.16
CA SER A 57 -2.52 1.95 3.66
C SER A 57 -2.58 1.81 2.14
N LEU A 58 -3.76 1.95 1.52
CA LEU A 58 -3.91 1.96 0.07
C LEU A 58 -3.18 3.15 -0.57
N ASN A 59 -3.29 4.34 0.02
CA ASN A 59 -2.61 5.54 -0.46
C ASN A 59 -1.07 5.38 -0.42
N VAL A 60 -0.54 4.98 0.74
CA VAL A 60 0.90 4.73 0.92
C VAL A 60 1.39 3.65 -0.03
N TRP A 61 0.62 2.58 -0.22
CA TRP A 61 0.95 1.52 -1.16
C TRP A 61 1.05 2.06 -2.59
N LEU A 62 0.10 2.86 -3.06
CA LEU A 62 0.15 3.46 -4.41
C LEU A 62 1.35 4.37 -4.60
N LEU A 63 1.69 5.18 -3.58
CA LEU A 63 2.88 6.03 -3.62
C LEU A 63 4.16 5.20 -3.74
N ALA A 64 4.28 4.11 -2.98
CA ALA A 64 5.41 3.19 -3.04
C ALA A 64 5.52 2.51 -4.42
N VAL A 65 4.41 2.02 -4.95
CA VAL A 65 4.39 1.36 -6.27
C VAL A 65 4.62 2.37 -7.41
N LYS A 66 4.17 3.61 -7.28
CA LYS A 66 4.51 4.68 -8.23
C LYS A 66 6.01 4.95 -8.26
N ALA A 67 6.66 5.03 -7.10
CA ALA A 67 8.11 5.19 -7.01
C ALA A 67 8.85 4.00 -7.65
N TYR A 68 8.40 2.77 -7.37
CA TYR A 68 8.91 1.56 -8.00
C TYR A 68 8.75 1.58 -9.53
N ALA A 69 7.55 1.88 -10.02
CA ALA A 69 7.26 1.94 -11.45
C ALA A 69 8.12 3.00 -12.16
N ASN A 70 8.29 4.18 -11.56
CA ASN A 70 9.15 5.23 -12.11
C ASN A 70 10.62 4.81 -12.21
N LYS A 71 11.10 3.98 -11.27
CA LYS A 71 12.48 3.48 -11.25
C LYS A 71 12.72 2.38 -12.28
N TYR A 72 11.77 1.46 -12.46
CA TYR A 72 11.97 0.22 -13.23
C TYR A 72 11.24 0.18 -14.59
N TYR A 73 10.22 1.01 -14.79
CA TYR A 73 9.36 1.03 -15.99
C TYR A 73 9.35 2.44 -16.59
N ALA A 74 10.53 2.95 -16.95
CA ALA A 74 10.69 4.30 -17.49
C ALA A 74 9.81 4.53 -18.72
N GLY A 75 9.06 5.64 -18.72
CA GLY A 75 8.16 6.02 -19.81
C GLY A 75 6.75 5.43 -19.71
N GLU A 76 6.49 4.51 -18.79
CA GLU A 76 5.12 4.08 -18.50
C GLU A 76 4.37 5.13 -17.71
N LYS A 77 3.12 5.39 -18.11
CA LYS A 77 2.22 6.25 -17.34
C LYS A 77 1.66 5.47 -16.16
N PHE A 78 1.94 5.97 -14.96
CA PHE A 78 1.29 5.48 -13.75
C PHE A 78 -0.16 5.96 -13.68
N PRO A 79 -1.12 5.14 -13.20
CA PRO A 79 -2.50 5.57 -13.02
C PRO A 79 -2.60 6.83 -12.15
N ILE A 80 -3.52 7.72 -12.51
CA ILE A 80 -3.84 8.89 -11.68
C ILE A 80 -4.77 8.43 -10.56
N PHE A 81 -4.45 8.82 -9.33
CA PHE A 81 -5.28 8.57 -8.16
C PHE A 81 -5.31 9.83 -7.28
N GLU A 82 -6.40 9.99 -6.54
CA GLU A 82 -6.56 11.06 -5.57
C GLU A 82 -5.75 10.73 -4.32
N ASN A 83 -5.06 11.71 -3.74
CA ASN A 83 -4.38 11.50 -2.46
C ASN A 83 -5.41 11.44 -1.34
N PHE A 84 -5.22 10.51 -0.41
CA PHE A 84 -6.03 10.45 0.80
C PHE A 84 -5.92 11.73 1.63
N ASN A 85 -7.05 12.31 2.01
CA ASN A 85 -7.14 13.48 2.89
C ASN A 85 -7.57 13.05 4.31
N PRO A 86 -6.68 13.11 5.32
CA PRO A 86 -7.02 12.71 6.68
C PRO A 86 -7.85 13.76 7.45
N GLU A 87 -7.90 15.00 6.98
CA GLU A 87 -8.52 16.17 7.64
C GLU A 87 -9.99 16.36 7.24
N VAL A 88 -10.62 15.35 6.63
CA VAL A 88 -12.04 15.42 6.26
C VAL A 88 -12.90 15.59 7.52
N ASP A 89 -13.63 16.71 7.53
CA ASP A 89 -14.70 17.12 8.46
C ASP A 89 -14.30 17.54 9.88
N ASP A 90 -13.15 18.19 10.09
CA ASP A 90 -12.79 18.74 11.42
C ASP A 90 -13.46 20.10 11.75
N GLU A 91 -14.04 20.82 10.79
CA GLU A 91 -14.25 22.26 10.98
C GLU A 91 -15.68 22.76 11.28
N ASN A 92 -16.78 22.00 11.10
CA ASN A 92 -18.13 22.63 11.13
C ASN A 92 -19.34 21.79 11.62
N GLU A 93 -19.17 20.60 12.21
CA GLU A 93 -20.31 19.82 12.74
C GLU A 93 -20.34 19.78 14.28
N PRO A 94 -21.45 20.17 14.93
CA PRO A 94 -21.56 20.16 16.40
C PRO A 94 -21.94 18.77 16.97
N ASP A 95 -22.18 17.77 16.13
CA ASP A 95 -22.59 16.41 16.53
C ASP A 95 -21.50 15.39 16.14
N ASP A 96 -20.77 14.91 17.16
CA ASP A 96 -19.71 13.90 17.04
C ASP A 96 -20.14 12.65 16.27
N THR A 97 -21.42 12.27 16.33
CA THR A 97 -21.93 11.09 15.62
C THR A 97 -22.06 11.33 14.12
N ASN A 98 -22.46 12.55 13.71
CA ASN A 98 -22.55 12.90 12.28
C ASN A 98 -21.15 13.06 11.68
N MET A 99 -20.22 13.67 12.41
CA MET A 99 -18.81 13.77 12.01
C MET A 99 -18.24 12.39 11.71
N LEU A 100 -18.45 11.44 12.63
CA LEU A 100 -17.97 10.07 12.49
C LEU A 100 -18.57 9.37 11.27
N LYS A 101 -19.89 9.52 11.04
CA LYS A 101 -20.57 8.96 9.86
C LYS A 101 -20.06 9.57 8.56
N ASN A 102 -19.77 10.87 8.55
CA ASN A 102 -19.24 11.57 7.38
C ASN A 102 -17.82 11.10 7.04
N ARG A 103 -16.94 10.95 8.04
CA ARG A 103 -15.60 10.36 7.88
C ARG A 103 -15.67 8.95 7.33
N ILE A 104 -16.51 8.08 7.92
CA ILE A 104 -16.76 6.72 7.43
C ILE A 104 -17.20 6.74 5.96
N ALA A 105 -18.14 7.62 5.60
CA ALA A 105 -18.64 7.74 4.24
C ALA A 105 -17.53 8.20 3.26
N TYR A 106 -16.71 9.16 3.66
CA TYR A 106 -15.55 9.59 2.89
C TYR A 106 -14.55 8.45 2.68
N TYR A 107 -14.18 7.73 3.75
CA TYR A 107 -13.23 6.62 3.65
C TYR A 107 -13.74 5.51 2.75
N LYS A 108 -15.02 5.13 2.87
CA LYS A 108 -15.65 4.15 1.97
C LYS A 108 -15.57 4.57 0.51
N ARG A 109 -15.92 5.82 0.19
CA ARG A 109 -15.83 6.35 -1.20
C ARG A 109 -14.38 6.38 -1.71
N TYR A 110 -13.43 6.75 -0.86
CA TYR A 110 -12.02 6.75 -1.23
C TYR A 110 -11.54 5.32 -1.54
N ILE A 111 -11.85 4.36 -0.66
CA ILE A 111 -11.50 2.95 -0.82
C ILE A 111 -12.10 2.40 -2.11
N GLU A 112 -13.39 2.62 -2.36
CA GLU A 112 -14.10 2.14 -3.56
C GLU A 112 -13.42 2.60 -4.87
N LYS A 113 -12.95 3.84 -4.91
CA LYS A 113 -12.23 4.38 -6.07
C LYS A 113 -10.78 3.86 -6.18
N THR A 114 -10.12 3.69 -5.05
CA THR A 114 -8.67 3.46 -4.98
C THR A 114 -8.30 1.98 -5.06
N GLU A 115 -9.09 1.12 -4.45
CA GLU A 115 -8.84 -0.31 -4.35
C GLU A 115 -8.72 -1.01 -5.72
N PRO A 116 -9.58 -0.73 -6.73
CA PRO A 116 -9.40 -1.30 -8.06
C PRO A 116 -8.06 -0.92 -8.71
N ILE A 117 -7.62 0.33 -8.52
CA ILE A 117 -6.32 0.84 -9.03
C ILE A 117 -5.17 0.08 -8.37
N VAL A 118 -5.25 -0.13 -7.05
CA VAL A 118 -4.26 -0.91 -6.29
C VAL A 118 -4.17 -2.34 -6.83
N PHE A 119 -5.29 -3.02 -7.04
CA PHE A 119 -5.29 -4.39 -7.58
C PHE A 119 -4.73 -4.48 -8.99
N ASP A 120 -5.09 -3.54 -9.88
CA ASP A 120 -4.56 -3.50 -11.24
C ASP A 120 -3.06 -3.24 -11.26
N CYS A 121 -2.59 -2.29 -10.47
CA CYS A 121 -1.16 -2.03 -10.27
C CYS A 121 -0.44 -3.26 -9.71
N TYR A 122 -1.02 -3.94 -8.72
CA TYR A 122 -0.41 -5.14 -8.14
C TYR A 122 -0.31 -6.24 -9.19
N LYS A 123 -1.38 -6.52 -9.94
CA LYS A 123 -1.36 -7.52 -11.02
C LYS A 123 -0.31 -7.21 -12.09
N LYS A 124 -0.11 -5.92 -12.40
CA LYS A 124 0.86 -5.46 -13.40
C LYS A 124 2.30 -5.56 -12.91
N TYR A 125 2.58 -5.05 -11.70
CA TYR A 125 3.96 -4.85 -11.21
C TYR A 125 4.44 -5.94 -10.23
N SER A 126 3.59 -6.87 -9.81
CA SER A 126 3.99 -8.04 -8.99
C SER A 126 4.61 -9.18 -9.81
N ARG A 127 4.40 -9.17 -11.13
CA ARG A 127 4.92 -10.19 -12.03
C ARG A 127 6.38 -9.87 -12.35
N ARG A 128 7.30 -10.65 -11.78
CA ARG A 128 8.69 -10.76 -12.24
C ARG A 128 8.76 -11.60 -13.50
#